data_AF-A0A7V5PYG6-F1
#
_entry.id   AF-A0A7V5PYG6-F1
#
_cell.length_a   1.000
_cell.length_b   1.000
_cell.length_c   1.000
_cell.angle_alpha   90.00
_cell.angle_beta   90.00
_cell.angle_gamma   90.00
#
_symmetry.space_group_name_H-M   'P 1'
#
loop_
_entity.id
_entity.type
_entity.pdbx_description
1 polymer ?
#
loop_
_entity_poly.entity_id
_entity_poly.type
_entity_poly.pdbx_seq_one_letter_code
_entity_poly.pdbx_strand_id
1 'polypeptide(L)' 'MSRNLSFNTRKSLCNQLGEAAGNEVADLLQQLVRRVELLERTKVDVTPIVPALGDRQSMPAKSQTSGNV' A
#
# COMPACT_ATOMS: atom_id res chain seq x y z
N MET A 1 0.50 -3.17 -15.10
CA MET A 1 -0.37 -2.73 -16.21
C MET A 1 -0.92 -1.36 -15.86
N SER A 2 -0.68 -0.34 -16.69
CA SER A 2 -1.30 0.98 -16.52
C SER A 2 -2.73 0.93 -17.04
N ARG A 3 -3.71 1.00 -16.14
CA ARG A 3 -5.13 1.16 -16.47
C ARG A 3 -5.33 2.58 -17.00
N ASN A 4 -5.50 2.69 -18.30
CA ASN A 4 -5.95 3.94 -18.92
C ASN A 4 -7.45 3.88 -19.15
N LEU A 5 -8.09 5.05 -19.14
CA LEU A 5 -9.48 5.16 -19.57
C LEU A 5 -9.60 4.73 -21.03
N SER A 6 -10.54 3.84 -21.30
CA SER A 6 -10.79 3.38 -22.66
C SER A 6 -11.32 4.53 -23.53
N PHE A 7 -11.02 4.48 -24.82
CA PHE A 7 -11.55 5.44 -25.80
C PHE A 7 -13.09 5.50 -25.76
N ASN A 8 -13.74 4.34 -25.61
CA ASN A 8 -15.20 4.25 -25.53
C ASN A 8 -15.74 4.96 -24.29
N THR A 9 -15.06 4.84 -23.15
CA THR A 9 -15.44 5.54 -21.91
C THR A 9 -15.29 7.05 -22.08
N ARG A 10 -14.17 7.52 -22.66
CA ARG A 10 -13.96 8.95 -22.93
C ARG A 10 -15.02 9.51 -23.88
N LYS A 11 -15.30 8.80 -24.97
CA LYS A 11 -16.33 9.20 -25.94
C LYS A 11 -17.73 9.26 -25.31
N SER A 12 -18.06 8.28 -24.47
CA SER A 12 -19.34 8.30 -23.72
C SER A 12 -19.44 9.51 -22.80
N LEU A 13 -18.37 9.84 -22.06
CA LEU A 13 -18.34 11.03 -21.20
C LEU A 13 -18.55 12.32 -21.99
N CYS A 14 -17.85 12.50 -23.12
CA CYS A 14 -18.03 13.66 -23.99
C CYS A 14 -19.44 13.74 -24.59
N ASN A 15 -20.05 12.61 -24.95
CA ASN A 15 -21.41 12.58 -25.49
C ASN A 15 -22.45 12.97 -24.44
N GLN A 16 -22.29 12.52 -23.18
CA GLN A 16 -23.30 12.70 -22.13
C GLN A 16 -23.15 14.04 -21.39
N LEU A 17 -21.94 14.56 -21.27
CA LEU A 17 -21.65 15.78 -20.50
C LEU A 17 -21.26 16.98 -21.38
N GLY A 18 -21.05 16.74 -22.68
CA GLY A 18 -20.42 17.69 -23.60
C GLY A 18 -18.90 17.55 -23.64
N GLU A 19 -18.27 18.02 -24.72
CA GLU A 19 -16.83 17.87 -24.98
C GLU A 19 -15.95 18.42 -23.84
N ALA A 20 -16.22 19.64 -23.37
CA ALA A 20 -15.39 20.25 -22.33
C ALA A 20 -15.47 19.49 -20.99
N ALA A 21 -16.68 19.31 -20.47
CA ALA A 21 -16.90 18.62 -19.19
C ALA A 21 -16.52 17.13 -19.26
N GLY A 22 -16.76 16.47 -20.40
CA GLY A 22 -16.39 15.08 -20.62
C GLY A 22 -14.87 14.86 -20.59
N ASN A 23 -14.10 15.76 -21.20
CA ASN A 23 -12.64 15.71 -21.13
C ASN A 23 -12.13 16.01 -19.72
N GLU A 24 -12.68 17.00 -19.02
CA GLU A 24 -12.29 17.33 -17.64
C GLU A 24 -12.48 16.14 -16.68
N VAL A 25 -13.63 15.47 -16.77
CA VAL A 25 -13.94 14.28 -15.96
C VAL A 25 -13.04 13.10 -16.35
N ALA A 26 -12.80 12.89 -17.64
CA ALA A 26 -11.90 11.85 -18.11
C ALA A 26 -10.46 12.05 -17.60
N ASP A 27 -9.96 13.29 -17.61
CA ASP A 27 -8.63 13.62 -17.11
C ASP A 27 -8.53 13.43 -15.59
N LEU A 28 -9.55 13.84 -14.85
CA LEU A 28 -9.63 13.61 -13.41
C LEU A 28 -9.61 12.11 -13.06
N LEU A 29 -10.46 11.32 -13.72
CA LEU A 29 -10.49 9.86 -13.54
C LEU A 29 -9.14 9.22 -13.88
N GLN A 30 -8.47 9.68 -14.93
CA GLN A 30 -7.16 9.17 -15.30
C GLN A 30 -6.09 9.48 -14.23
N GLN A 31 -6.17 10.66 -13.60
CA GLN A 31 -5.32 11.00 -12.45
C GLN A 31 -5.62 10.10 -11.25
N LEU A 32 -6.89 9.82 -10.96
CA LEU A 32 -7.29 8.95 -9.86
C LEU A 32 -6.79 7.52 -10.07
N VAL A 33 -6.92 6.96 -11.28
CA VAL A 33 -6.41 5.62 -11.58
C VAL A 33 -4.89 5.54 -11.33
N ARG A 34 -4.13 6.55 -11.75
CA ARG A 34 -2.68 6.62 -11.44
C ARG A 34 -2.39 6.66 -9.94
N ARG A 35 -3.19 7.40 -9.16
CA ARG A 35 -3.04 7.46 -7.70
C ARG A 35 -3.37 6.12 -7.05
N VAL A 36 -4.41 5.42 -7.49
CA VAL A 36 -4.76 4.08 -7.00
C VAL A 36 -3.64 3.09 -7.32
N GLU A 37 -3.09 3.10 -8.54
CA GLU A 37 -1.95 2.25 -8.88
C GLU A 37 -0.71 2.54 -8.04
N LEU A 38 -0.47 3.82 -7.74
CA LEU A 38 0.60 4.21 -6.84
C LEU A 38 0.37 3.62 -5.45
N LEU A 39 -0.85 3.71 -4.90
CA LEU A 39 -1.20 3.10 -3.61
C LEU A 39 -1.10 1.57 -3.62
N GLU A 40 -1.54 0.91 -4.70
CA GLU A 40 -1.41 -0.55 -4.87
C GLU A 40 0.06 -0.99 -4.88
N ARG A 41 0.96 -0.22 -5.51
CA ARG A 41 2.40 -0.50 -5.56
C ARG A 41 3.12 -0.12 -4.28
N THR A 42 2.72 1.00 -3.68
CA THR A 42 3.22 1.48 -2.40
C THR A 42 2.46 0.74 -1.31
N LYS A 43 2.70 -0.57 -1.26
CA LYS A 43 2.24 -1.47 -0.21
C LYS A 43 2.44 -0.72 1.10
N VAL A 44 1.33 -0.41 1.79
CA VAL A 44 1.40 -0.08 3.22
C VAL A 44 2.08 -1.30 3.82
N ASP A 45 3.37 -1.14 4.12
CA ASP A 45 4.15 -2.16 4.75
C ASP A 45 3.36 -2.57 5.98
N VAL A 46 3.03 -3.86 6.07
CA VAL A 46 2.28 -4.41 7.19
C VAL A 46 3.15 -4.09 8.40
N THR A 47 2.86 -2.98 9.07
CA THR A 47 3.52 -2.65 10.33
C THR A 47 2.97 -3.71 11.25
N PRO A 48 3.77 -4.71 11.65
CA PRO A 48 3.24 -5.80 12.45
C PRO A 48 2.88 -5.15 13.78
N ILE A 49 1.58 -5.02 14.06
CA ILE A 49 1.09 -4.68 15.40
C ILE A 49 1.10 -5.98 16.20
N VAL A 50 2.28 -6.56 16.36
CA VAL A 50 2.51 -7.67 17.29
C VAL A 50 3.67 -7.23 18.16
N PRO A 51 3.45 -6.91 19.45
CA PRO A 51 4.52 -6.89 20.41
C PRO A 51 5.18 -8.27 20.33
N ALA A 52 6.44 -8.33 19.90
CA ALA A 52 7.22 -9.56 19.99
C ALA A 52 7.28 -9.96 21.46
N LEU A 53 6.38 -10.84 21.89
CA LEU A 53 6.35 -11.41 23.22
C LEU A 53 7.50 -12.43 23.29
N GLY A 54 8.74 -11.96 23.26
CA GLY A 54 9.91 -12.83 23.05
C GLY A 54 11.26 -12.27 23.51
N ASP A 55 11.43 -10.97 23.73
CA ASP A 55 12.72 -10.40 24.18
C ASP A 55 12.97 -10.57 25.69
N ARG A 56 12.81 -11.81 26.20
CA ARG A 56 13.19 -12.19 27.58
C ARG A 56 14.23 -13.31 27.65
N GLN A 57 14.87 -13.69 26.55
CA GLN A 57 15.98 -14.65 26.60
C GLN A 57 17.30 -14.05 26.12
N SER A 58 18.06 -13.48 27.06
CA SER A 58 19.49 -13.78 27.19
C SER A 58 20.06 -13.23 28.50
N MET A 59 20.13 -14.08 29.52
CA MET A 59 21.25 -14.02 30.47
C MET A 59 21.69 -15.46 30.78
N PRO A 60 22.86 -15.90 30.30
CA PRO A 60 23.47 -17.13 30.80
C PRO A 60 24.18 -16.82 32.13
N ALA A 61 23.50 -17.01 33.25
CA ALA A 61 24.16 -17.07 34.55
C ALA A 61 24.88 -18.43 34.67
N LYS A 62 26.15 -18.48 34.26
CA LYS A 62 27.06 -19.55 34.69
C LYS A 62 27.37 -19.34 36.17
N SER A 63 26.91 -20.26 37.02
CA SER A 63 27.46 -20.45 38.36
C SER A 63 27.79 -21.93 38.55
N GLN A 64 29.03 -22.29 38.18
CA GLN A 64 29.76 -23.39 38.80
C GLN A 64 30.62 -22.78 39.91
N THR A 65 30.50 -23.29 41.13
CA THR A 65 31.63 -23.84 41.91
C THR A 65 31.03 -24.44 43.18
N SER A 66 30.80 -25.76 43.14
CA SER A 66 30.61 -26.56 44.35
C SER A 66 32.01 -26.83 44.92
N GLY A 67 32.38 -26.12 45.97
CA GLY A 67 33.61 -26.31 46.73
C GLY A 67 33.33 -27.20 47.94
N ASN A 68 33.89 -28.40 47.90
CA ASN A 68 33.81 -29.45 48.89
C ASN A 68 34.90 -29.28 49.96
N VAL A 69 34.52 -29.13 51.24
CA VAL A 69 35.31 -29.57 52.41
C VAL A 69 34.36 -30.05 53.50
#